data_AF-A0A7K2XC92-F1
#
_entry.id   AF-A0A7K2XC92-F1
#
_cell.length_a   1.000
_cell.length_b   1.000
_cell.length_c   1.000
_cell.angle_alpha   90.00
_cell.angle_beta   90.00
_cell.angle_gamma   90.00
#
_symmetry.space_group_name_H-M   'P 1'
#
loop_
_entity.id
_entity.type
_entity.pdbx_description
1 polymer ?
#
loop_
_entity_poly.entity_id
_entity_poly.type
_entity_poly.pdbx_seq_one_letter_code
_entity_poly.pdbx_strand_id
1 'polypeptide(L)'
;SEYFVATAARVAAALGLPAADGDALARCRDKERQREALAAGGVPVPAFAPAATPEEAVRAAEEIGHPVVLKPVSGSGSVGVRLCRDSAETLDWAKRL
;
A
#
# COMPACT_ATOMS: atom_id res chain seq x y z
N SER A 1 -10.47 8.82 -11.78
CA SER A 1 -9.22 9.16 -11.04
C SER A 1 -9.11 8.26 -9.83
N GLU A 2 -7.96 7.62 -9.63
CA GLU A 2 -7.70 6.70 -8.50
C GLU A 2 -7.89 7.36 -7.13
N TYR A 3 -7.59 8.65 -7.00
CA TYR A 3 -7.67 9.37 -5.71
C TYR A 3 -9.09 9.64 -5.25
N PHE A 4 -10.04 9.71 -6.19
CA PHE A 4 -11.42 10.11 -5.90
C PHE A 4 -12.42 8.98 -6.06
N VAL A 5 -11.98 7.75 -6.37
CA VAL A 5 -12.89 6.64 -6.68
C VAL A 5 -13.80 6.29 -5.50
N ALA A 6 -13.26 6.24 -4.27
CA ALA A 6 -14.07 5.99 -3.07
C ALA A 6 -15.04 7.14 -2.78
N THR A 7 -14.60 8.39 -2.93
CA THR A 7 -15.45 9.57 -2.76
C THR A 7 -16.59 9.61 -3.78
N ALA A 8 -16.27 9.36 -5.06
CA ALA A 8 -17.25 9.31 -6.13
C ALA A 8 -18.30 8.22 -5.88
N ALA A 9 -17.88 7.03 -5.43
CA ALA A 9 -18.79 5.96 -5.08
C ALA A 9 -19.72 6.33 -3.91
N ARG A 10 -19.17 6.95 -2.84
CA ARG A 10 -19.98 7.42 -1.70
C ARG A 10 -20.99 8.49 -2.11
N VAL A 11 -20.61 9.43 -2.98
CA VAL A 11 -21.51 10.46 -3.50
C VAL A 11 -22.60 9.84 -4.39
N ALA A 12 -22.24 8.92 -5.28
CA ALA A 12 -23.22 8.22 -6.12
C ALA A 12 -24.23 7.45 -5.27
N ALA A 13 -23.77 6.73 -4.23
CA ALA A 13 -24.64 6.04 -3.30
C ALA A 13 -25.58 6.99 -2.54
N ALA A 14 -25.07 8.15 -2.08
CA ALA A 14 -25.86 9.17 -1.41
C ALA A 14 -26.94 9.80 -2.31
N LEU A 15 -26.74 9.76 -3.63
CA LEU A 15 -27.71 10.22 -4.64
C LEU A 15 -28.67 9.11 -5.10
N GLY A 16 -28.59 7.91 -4.55
CA GLY A 16 -29.41 6.77 -4.96
C GLY A 16 -29.04 6.20 -6.33
N LEU A 17 -27.82 6.49 -6.82
CA LEU A 17 -27.31 5.97 -8.08
C LEU A 17 -26.60 4.62 -7.86
N PRO A 18 -26.50 3.76 -8.89
CA PRO A 18 -25.67 2.57 -8.83
C PRO A 18 -24.22 2.93 -8.44
N ALA A 19 -23.72 2.32 -7.38
CA ALA A 19 -22.40 2.60 -6.83
C ALA A 19 -21.76 1.32 -6.29
N ALA A 20 -20.43 1.25 -6.39
CA ALA A 20 -19.65 0.28 -5.64
C ALA A 20 -19.57 0.69 -4.15
N ASP A 21 -19.19 -0.25 -3.27
CA ASP A 21 -18.94 0.04 -1.86
C ASP A 21 -17.72 0.97 -1.72
N GLY A 22 -17.94 2.17 -1.19
CA GLY A 22 -16.89 3.17 -0.97
C GLY A 22 -15.84 2.74 0.06
N ASP A 23 -16.19 1.91 1.03
CA ASP A 23 -15.25 1.38 2.02
C ASP A 23 -14.42 0.25 1.45
N ALA A 24 -15.02 -0.60 0.61
CA ALA A 24 -14.27 -1.58 -0.18
C ALA A 24 -13.25 -0.89 -1.09
N LEU A 25 -13.66 0.17 -1.79
CA LEU A 25 -12.76 0.97 -2.61
C LEU A 25 -11.64 1.63 -1.78
N ALA A 26 -11.95 2.15 -0.60
CA ALA A 26 -10.94 2.72 0.30
C ALA A 26 -9.92 1.66 0.75
N ARG A 27 -10.36 0.43 1.09
CA ARG A 27 -9.46 -0.69 1.39
C ARG A 27 -8.57 -1.04 0.19
N CYS A 28 -9.10 -1.05 -1.03
CA CYS A 28 -8.30 -1.31 -2.23
C CYS A 28 -7.25 -0.22 -2.53
N ARG A 29 -7.41 1.00 -2.01
CA ARG A 29 -6.48 2.12 -2.24
C ARG A 29 -5.36 2.22 -1.21
N ASP A 30 -5.48 1.47 -0.11
CA ASP A 30 -4.50 1.38 0.96
C ASP A 30 -3.79 0.02 0.86
N LYS A 31 -2.50 0.02 0.48
CA LYS A 31 -1.78 -1.24 0.21
C LYS A 31 -1.60 -2.13 1.44
N GLU A 32 -1.62 -1.56 2.64
CA GLU A 32 -1.56 -2.33 3.88
C GLU A 32 -2.89 -3.05 4.08
N ARG A 33 -3.99 -2.29 4.14
CA ARG A 33 -5.34 -2.84 4.32
C ARG A 33 -5.75 -3.79 3.19
N GLN A 34 -5.30 -3.53 1.97
CA GLN A 34 -5.51 -4.40 0.83
C GLN A 34 -4.85 -5.76 1.05
N ARG A 35 -3.59 -5.80 1.52
CA ARG A 35 -2.87 -7.06 1.77
C ARG A 35 -3.49 -7.83 2.93
N GLU A 36 -3.90 -7.13 3.99
CA GLU A 36 -4.62 -7.74 5.11
C GLU A 36 -5.94 -8.38 4.66
N ALA A 37 -6.73 -7.66 3.86
CA ALA A 37 -8.00 -8.17 3.34
C ALA A 37 -7.81 -9.37 2.41
N LEU A 38 -6.78 -9.35 1.56
CA LEU A 38 -6.44 -10.47 0.68
C LEU A 38 -6.00 -11.70 1.49
N ALA A 39 -5.13 -11.51 2.49
CA ALA A 39 -4.69 -12.58 3.38
C ALA A 39 -5.85 -13.20 4.16
N ALA A 40 -6.73 -12.37 4.73
CA ALA A 40 -7.94 -12.81 5.42
C ALA A 40 -8.89 -13.59 4.51
N GLY A 41 -8.90 -13.29 3.21
CA GLY A 41 -9.65 -14.02 2.18
C GLY A 41 -8.97 -15.28 1.66
N GLY A 42 -7.81 -15.68 2.21
CA GLY A 42 -7.05 -16.86 1.77
C GLY A 42 -6.29 -16.66 0.46
N VAL A 43 -6.16 -15.42 -0.03
CA VAL A 43 -5.35 -15.12 -1.22
C VAL A 43 -3.89 -15.03 -0.80
N PRO A 44 -2.96 -15.76 -1.47
CA PRO A 44 -1.54 -15.67 -1.18
C PRO A 44 -1.02 -14.23 -1.34
N VAL A 45 -0.37 -13.71 -0.29
CA VAL A 45 0.28 -12.40 -0.28
C VAL A 45 1.77 -12.54 0.01
N PRO A 46 2.66 -11.79 -0.69
CA PRO A 46 4.05 -11.69 -0.29
C PRO A 46 4.18 -11.14 1.14
N ALA A 47 5.20 -11.58 1.87
CA ALA A 47 5.56 -11.00 3.16
C ALA A 47 5.70 -9.48 3.05
N PHE A 48 5.16 -8.76 4.03
CA PHE A 48 5.15 -7.31 4.06
C PHE A 48 5.10 -6.83 5.51
N ALA A 49 5.57 -5.61 5.74
CA ALA A 49 5.41 -4.91 7.01
C ALA A 49 5.24 -3.41 6.72
N PRO A 50 4.39 -2.70 7.49
CA PRO A 50 4.33 -1.24 7.46
C PRO A 50 5.58 -0.65 8.12
N ALA A 51 5.99 0.53 7.66
CA ALA A 51 7.07 1.31 8.26
C ALA A 51 6.72 2.79 8.20
N ALA A 52 6.81 3.47 9.33
CA ALA A 52 6.57 4.91 9.47
C ALA A 52 7.88 5.71 9.52
N THR A 53 9.02 5.07 9.78
CA THR A 53 10.35 5.70 9.74
C THR A 53 11.33 4.95 8.85
N PRO A 54 12.42 5.60 8.39
CA PRO A 54 13.49 4.93 7.65
C PRO A 54 14.11 3.74 8.40
N GLU A 55 14.26 3.84 9.71
CA GLU A 55 14.81 2.78 10.57
C GLU A 55 13.86 1.59 10.64
N GLU A 56 12.55 1.84 10.73
CA GLU A 56 11.54 0.79 10.67
C GLU A 56 11.52 0.09 9.32
N ALA A 57 11.73 0.83 8.22
CA ALA A 57 11.79 0.27 6.87
C ALA A 57 12.99 -0.67 6.71
N VAL A 58 14.16 -0.30 7.25
CA VAL A 58 15.35 -1.15 7.26
C VAL A 58 15.12 -2.42 8.08
N ARG A 59 14.61 -2.28 9.32
CA ARG A 59 14.31 -3.44 10.19
C ARG A 59 13.33 -4.40 9.51
N ALA A 60 12.24 -3.88 8.94
CA ALA A 60 11.27 -4.67 8.20
C ALA A 60 11.90 -5.39 7.00
N ALA A 61 12.80 -4.73 6.27
CA ALA A 61 13.47 -5.33 5.12
C ALA A 61 14.42 -6.47 5.52
N GLU A 62 15.11 -6.34 6.64
CA GLU A 62 15.98 -7.38 7.19
C GLU A 62 15.18 -8.59 7.69
N GLU A 63 14.03 -8.36 8.34
CA GLU A 63 13.12 -9.41 8.79
C GLU A 63 12.47 -10.18 7.63
N ILE A 64 12.07 -9.48 6.56
CA ILE A 64 11.50 -10.10 5.34
C ILE A 64 12.57 -10.81 4.51
N GLY A 65 13.78 -10.26 4.49
CA GLY A 65 14.89 -10.70 3.64
C GLY A 65 14.92 -9.97 2.30
N HIS A 66 16.12 -9.53 1.89
CA HIS A 66 16.35 -8.85 0.63
C HIS A 66 16.32 -9.81 -0.59
N PRO A 67 15.96 -9.30 -1.79
CA PRO A 67 15.56 -7.92 -2.07
C PRO A 67 14.09 -7.64 -1.70
N VAL A 68 13.79 -6.40 -1.33
CA VAL A 68 12.43 -5.94 -0.98
C VAL A 68 11.95 -4.81 -1.88
N VAL A 69 10.63 -4.66 -2.01
CA VAL A 69 10.03 -3.49 -2.68
C VAL A 69 9.52 -2.50 -1.63
N LEU A 70 10.19 -1.36 -1.52
CA LEU A 70 9.76 -0.26 -0.64
C LEU A 70 8.89 0.72 -1.45
N LYS A 71 7.72 1.06 -0.91
CA LYS A 71 6.73 1.93 -1.56
C LYS A 71 5.77 2.60 -0.57
N PRO A 72 5.24 3.80 -0.88
CA PRO A 72 4.16 4.41 -0.13
C PRO A 72 2.91 3.52 -0.07
N VAL A 73 2.20 3.57 1.06
CA VAL A 73 0.94 2.85 1.27
C VAL A 73 -0.14 3.29 0.27
N SER A 74 -0.26 4.60 0.02
CA SER A 74 -1.16 5.19 -0.98
C SER A 74 -0.41 5.57 -2.28
N GLY A 75 -1.07 6.23 -3.23
CA GLY A 75 -0.46 6.68 -4.50
C GLY A 75 -0.80 5.83 -5.73
N SER A 76 -0.23 6.19 -6.89
CA SER A 76 -0.48 5.54 -8.19
C SER A 76 0.71 5.77 -9.14
N GLY A 77 0.76 5.03 -10.25
CA GLY A 77 1.74 5.28 -11.32
C GLY A 77 3.19 5.00 -10.92
N SER A 78 3.41 4.06 -10.00
CA SER A 78 4.74 3.67 -9.49
C SER A 78 5.54 4.79 -8.82
N VAL A 79 4.91 5.94 -8.53
CA VAL A 79 5.53 7.02 -7.75
C VAL A 79 5.91 6.49 -6.37
N GLY A 80 7.17 6.69 -5.99
CA GLY A 80 7.69 6.23 -4.69
C GLY A 80 8.04 4.73 -4.63
N VAL A 81 7.97 3.97 -5.72
CA VAL A 81 8.26 2.53 -5.70
C VAL A 81 9.73 2.27 -6.07
N ARG A 82 10.45 1.49 -5.24
CA ARG A 82 11.81 1.04 -5.54
C ARG A 82 12.06 -0.38 -5.08
N LEU A 83 12.81 -1.14 -5.87
CA LEU A 83 13.43 -2.40 -5.45
C LEU A 83 14.72 -2.07 -4.70
N CYS A 84 14.81 -2.47 -3.44
CA CYS A 84 15.97 -2.28 -2.58
C CYS A 84 16.66 -3.63 -2.36
N ARG A 85 17.90 -3.73 -2.83
CA ARG A 85 18.72 -4.95 -2.83
C ARG A 85 19.40 -5.23 -1.49
N ASP A 86 19.55 -4.21 -0.65
CA ASP A 86 20.17 -4.29 0.66
C ASP A 86 19.64 -3.19 1.61
N SER A 87 20.09 -3.23 2.87
CA SER A 87 19.71 -2.26 3.91
C SER A 87 20.12 -0.83 3.55
N ALA A 88 21.22 -0.63 2.82
CA ALA A 88 21.69 0.70 2.44
C ALA A 88 20.80 1.34 1.37
N GLU A 89 20.42 0.59 0.33
CA GLU A 89 19.43 1.02 -0.66
C GLU A 89 18.05 1.28 -0.02
N THR A 90 17.69 0.48 0.99
CA THR A 90 16.43 0.66 1.74
C THR A 90 16.44 1.97 2.54
N LEU A 91 17.51 2.23 3.28
CA LEU A 91 17.67 3.45 4.07
C LEU A 91 17.72 4.70 3.18
N ASP A 92 18.48 4.67 2.08
CA ASP A 92 18.56 5.77 1.11
C ASP A 92 17.18 6.09 0.53
N TRP A 93 16.42 5.05 0.15
CA TRP A 93 15.09 5.27 -0.41
C TRP A 93 14.08 5.76 0.61
N ALA A 94 14.07 5.17 1.80
CA ALA A 94 13.13 5.56 2.85
C ALA A 94 13.29 7.02 3.28
N LYS A 95 14.51 7.56 3.25
CA LYS A 95 14.78 8.99 3.53
C LYS A 95 14.28 9.96 2.45
N ARG A 96 13.94 9.46 1.27
CA ARG A 96 13.49 10.26 0.11
C ARG A 96 11.98 10.22 -0.10
N LEU A 97 11.28 9.29 0.56
CA LEU A 97 9.81 9.19 0.56
C LEU A 97 9.21 10.17 1.57
#